data_AF-A0A933WXR0-F1
#
_entry.id   AF-A0A933WXR0-F1
#
_cell.length_a   1.000
_cell.length_b   1.000
_cell.length_c   1.000
_cell.angle_alpha   90.00
_cell.angle_beta   90.00
_cell.angle_gamma   90.00
#
_symmetry.space_group_name_H-M   'P 1'
#
loop_
_entity.id
_entity.type
_entity.pdbx_description
1 polymer ?
#
loop_
_entity_poly.entity_id
_entity_poly.type
_entity_poly.pdbx_seq_one_letter_code
_entity_poly.pdbx_strand_id
1 'polypeptide(L)'
;MTTTPRGPRFGLEDLNDPERSLEALTHWDELEPELLSALEAHPRHGPRLATLRDAERWFQEQAPARTSHRALGACPSSEDLYDFGRGPGYAQLDPHRRARIEEHVQACAACQELVTTLSAPPPLPLDISPLDMQPLPGRRAPERSAATPTVHVQPTRQAAHGGLPGHLSTAKPRGSVLRGPWLRFAAAASVLVVGGVIVFEATRSKAPLGPTPDP
;
A
#
# COMPACT_ATOMS: atom_id res chain seq x y z
N MET A 1 37.50 12.29 5.71
CA MET A 1 36.56 11.82 4.67
C MET A 1 35.40 12.80 4.63
N THR A 2 35.43 13.77 3.72
CA THR A 2 34.37 14.76 3.52
C THR A 2 33.39 14.19 2.50
N THR A 3 32.26 13.67 2.96
CA THR A 3 31.12 13.35 2.08
C THR A 3 30.54 14.67 1.58
N THR A 4 30.77 14.97 0.31
CA THR A 4 30.09 16.06 -0.39
C THR A 4 28.58 15.87 -0.26
N PRO A 5 27.81 16.90 0.14
CA PRO A 5 26.36 16.79 0.21
C PRO A 5 25.83 16.40 -1.17
N ARG A 6 25.10 15.29 -1.22
CA ARG A 6 24.38 14.85 -2.43
C ARG A 6 23.27 15.89 -2.62
N GLY A 7 23.24 16.52 -3.80
CA GLY A 7 22.21 17.50 -4.14
C GLY A 7 20.79 16.92 -4.06
N PRO A 8 19.76 17.78 -4.25
CA PRO A 8 18.37 17.34 -4.26
C PRO A 8 18.16 16.18 -5.23
N ARG A 9 17.32 15.23 -4.83
CA ARG A 9 17.11 13.96 -5.55
C ARG A 9 16.46 14.18 -6.93
N PHE A 10 15.70 15.26 -7.08
CA PHE A 10 14.95 15.62 -8.28
C PHE A 10 15.17 17.09 -8.63
N GLY A 11 15.37 17.38 -9.91
CA GLY A 11 15.43 18.73 -10.48
C GLY A 11 14.15 19.12 -11.24
N LEU A 12 14.04 20.38 -11.67
CA LEU A 12 12.91 20.85 -12.48
C LEU A 12 12.93 20.25 -13.90
N GLU A 13 14.13 19.99 -14.40
CA GLU A 13 14.40 19.35 -15.68
C GLU A 13 13.84 17.93 -15.76
N ASP A 14 13.81 17.22 -14.63
CA ASP A 14 13.35 15.84 -14.51
C ASP A 14 11.83 15.70 -14.74
N LEU A 15 11.07 16.80 -14.67
CA LEU A 15 9.63 16.78 -14.93
C LEU A 15 9.26 16.45 -16.38
N ASN A 16 10.21 16.68 -17.31
CA ASN A 16 10.04 16.36 -18.73
C ASN A 16 10.34 14.89 -19.05
N ASP A 17 11.08 14.20 -18.17
CA ASP A 17 11.35 12.78 -18.30
C ASP A 17 10.17 11.98 -17.70
N PRO A 18 9.50 11.12 -18.47
CA PRO A 18 8.35 10.36 -17.98
C PRO A 18 8.69 9.43 -16.81
N GLU A 19 9.89 8.85 -16.76
CA GLU A 19 10.26 7.93 -15.68
C GLU A 19 10.60 8.70 -14.41
N ARG A 20 11.38 9.77 -14.53
CA ARG A 20 11.75 10.62 -13.39
C ARG A 20 10.56 11.37 -12.80
N SER A 21 9.66 11.87 -13.63
CA SER A 21 8.44 12.53 -13.17
C SER A 21 7.48 11.57 -12.45
N LEU A 22 7.43 10.29 -12.84
CA LEU A 22 6.70 9.26 -12.10
C LEU A 22 7.36 8.93 -10.76
N GLU A 23 8.69 8.86 -10.73
CA GLU A 23 9.44 8.70 -9.47
C GLU A 23 9.18 9.88 -8.53
N ALA A 24 9.24 11.12 -9.04
CA ALA A 24 8.94 12.33 -8.27
C ALA A 24 7.50 12.34 -7.73
N LEU A 25 6.51 11.95 -8.54
CA LEU A 25 5.12 11.79 -8.10
C LEU A 25 4.94 10.73 -7.01
N THR A 26 5.78 9.69 -7.00
CA THR A 26 5.73 8.64 -5.96
C THR A 26 6.24 9.15 -4.62
N HIS A 27 7.14 10.14 -4.64
CA HIS A 27 7.77 10.76 -3.47
C HIS A 27 7.32 12.22 -3.29
N TRP A 28 6.08 12.55 -3.67
CA TRP A 28 5.61 13.94 -3.80
C TRP A 28 5.62 14.72 -2.48
N ASP A 29 5.52 14.03 -1.35
CA ASP A 29 5.56 14.56 0.02
C ASP A 29 6.97 14.91 0.50
N GLU A 30 7.99 14.35 -0.14
CA GLU A 30 9.41 14.59 0.13
C GLU A 30 10.02 15.67 -0.79
N LEU A 31 9.26 16.20 -1.74
CA LEU A 31 9.77 17.16 -2.73
C LEU A 31 9.96 18.56 -2.15
N GLU A 32 10.97 19.25 -2.68
CA GLU A 32 11.17 20.67 -2.40
C GLU A 32 9.96 21.50 -2.88
N PRO A 33 9.59 22.58 -2.15
CA PRO A 33 8.40 23.38 -2.46
C PRO A 33 8.36 23.92 -3.89
N GLU A 34 9.52 24.30 -4.44
CA GLU A 34 9.64 24.80 -5.82
C GLU A 34 9.27 23.73 -6.85
N LEU A 35 9.76 22.49 -6.65
CA LEU A 35 9.48 21.37 -7.54
C LEU A 35 8.02 20.92 -7.40
N LEU A 36 7.47 20.93 -6.19
CA LEU A 36 6.07 20.64 -5.95
C LEU A 36 5.15 21.65 -6.66
N SER A 37 5.50 22.94 -6.61
CA SER A 37 4.78 23.99 -7.33
C SER A 37 4.87 23.80 -8.85
N ALA A 38 6.05 23.41 -9.36
CA ALA A 38 6.23 23.10 -10.78
C ALA A 38 5.42 21.87 -11.22
N LEU A 39 5.35 20.81 -10.41
CA LEU A 39 4.50 19.65 -10.67
C LEU A 39 3.02 20.01 -10.71
N GLU A 40 2.57 20.87 -9.80
CA GLU A 40 1.19 21.35 -9.72
C GLU A 40 0.80 22.18 -10.95
N ALA A 41 1.71 23.02 -11.45
CA ALA A 41 1.50 23.80 -12.68
C ALA A 41 1.65 22.96 -13.97
N HIS A 42 2.23 21.75 -13.90
CA HIS A 42 2.53 20.97 -15.09
C HIS A 42 1.26 20.36 -15.71
N PRO A 43 0.99 20.57 -17.02
CA PRO A 43 -0.30 20.22 -17.63
C PRO A 43 -0.62 18.72 -17.62
N ARG A 44 0.41 17.86 -17.59
CA ARG A 44 0.23 16.39 -17.55
C ARG A 44 0.28 15.80 -16.14
N HIS A 45 0.99 16.44 -15.21
CA HIS A 45 1.32 15.85 -13.90
C HIS A 45 0.50 16.49 -12.78
N GLY A 46 0.10 17.75 -12.92
CA GLY A 46 -0.76 18.46 -11.97
C GLY A 46 -2.06 17.71 -11.65
N PRO A 47 -2.82 17.21 -12.65
CA PRO A 47 -4.01 16.40 -12.38
C PRO A 47 -3.73 15.12 -11.59
N ARG A 48 -2.55 14.49 -11.78
CA ARG A 48 -2.17 13.28 -11.03
C ARG A 48 -1.84 13.62 -9.58
N LEU A 49 -1.10 14.70 -9.35
CA LEU A 49 -0.81 15.20 -8.01
C LEU A 49 -2.09 15.57 -7.25
N ALA A 50 -3.07 16.19 -7.93
CA ALA A 50 -4.38 16.49 -7.36
C ALA A 50 -5.09 15.21 -6.88
N THR A 51 -5.13 14.16 -7.71
CA THR A 51 -5.70 12.86 -7.32
C THR A 51 -4.99 12.25 -6.11
N LEU A 52 -3.66 12.34 -6.03
CA LEU A 52 -2.90 11.84 -4.88
C LEU A 52 -3.24 12.61 -3.60
N ARG A 53 -3.35 13.94 -3.67
CA ARG A 53 -3.75 14.78 -2.53
C ARG A 53 -5.19 14.51 -2.08
N ASP A 54 -6.10 14.26 -3.02
CA ASP A 54 -7.49 13.92 -2.69
C ASP A 54 -7.58 12.54 -2.06
N ALA A 55 -6.80 11.57 -2.54
CA ALA A 55 -6.69 10.26 -1.90
C ALA A 55 -6.13 10.37 -0.47
N GLU A 56 -5.05 11.14 -0.28
CA GLU A 56 -4.47 11.39 1.05
C GLU A 56 -5.50 12.04 1.99
N ARG A 57 -6.20 13.08 1.53
CA ARG A 57 -7.28 13.72 2.31
C ARG A 57 -8.37 12.73 2.69
N TRP A 58 -8.81 11.90 1.74
CA TRP A 58 -9.78 10.86 2.01
C TRP A 58 -9.25 9.87 3.06
N PHE A 59 -7.99 9.43 2.98
CA PHE A 59 -7.40 8.58 4.01
C PHE A 59 -7.36 9.25 5.39
N GLN A 60 -7.07 10.55 5.46
CA GLN A 60 -7.10 11.30 6.71
C GLN A 60 -8.53 11.48 7.26
N GLU A 61 -9.53 11.60 6.40
CA GLU A 61 -10.95 11.65 6.77
C GLU A 61 -11.50 10.30 7.22
N GLN A 62 -11.06 9.22 6.57
CA GLN A 62 -11.43 7.84 6.92
C GLN A 62 -10.66 7.30 8.12
N ALA A 63 -9.48 7.85 8.41
CA ALA A 63 -8.75 7.49 9.61
C ALA A 63 -9.67 7.72 10.80
N PRO A 64 -10.03 6.67 11.57
CA PRO A 64 -10.97 6.80 12.68
C PRO A 64 -10.47 7.94 13.53
N ALA A 65 -11.32 8.97 13.65
CA ALA A 65 -10.91 10.25 14.17
C ALA A 65 -10.11 10.01 15.44
N ARG A 66 -8.85 10.47 15.42
CA ARG A 66 -7.91 10.36 16.56
C ARG A 66 -8.46 10.98 17.85
N THR A 67 -9.67 11.54 17.81
CA THR A 67 -10.51 11.97 18.93
C THR A 67 -10.82 10.87 19.93
N SER A 68 -10.84 9.58 19.57
CA SER A 68 -10.95 8.48 20.56
C SER A 68 -9.67 8.32 21.42
N HIS A 69 -8.50 8.76 20.95
CA HIS A 69 -7.23 8.69 21.70
C HIS A 69 -7.10 9.74 22.81
N ARG A 70 -7.96 10.77 22.83
CA ARG A 70 -7.76 11.89 23.77
C ARG A 70 -8.33 11.63 25.16
N ALA A 71 -9.30 10.72 25.28
CA ALA A 71 -9.97 10.43 26.55
C ALA A 71 -9.32 9.29 27.36
N LEU A 72 -8.63 8.35 26.70
CA LEU A 72 -8.13 7.10 27.33
C LEU A 72 -6.61 6.92 27.19
N GLY A 73 -5.89 7.95 26.75
CA GLY A 73 -4.48 7.86 26.39
C GLY A 73 -4.24 7.27 24.99
N ALA A 74 -2.96 7.15 24.61
CA ALA A 74 -2.58 6.57 23.33
C ALA A 74 -3.05 5.10 23.24
N CYS A 75 -3.51 4.68 22.07
CA CYS A 75 -3.86 3.27 21.85
C CYS A 75 -2.62 2.38 22.05
N PRO A 76 -2.82 1.14 22.53
CA PRO A 76 -1.77 0.12 22.51
C PRO A 76 -1.20 -0.04 21.09
N SER A 77 0.06 -0.46 20.98
CA SER A 77 0.66 -0.73 19.68
C SER A 77 -0.09 -1.86 18.96
N SER A 78 0.04 -1.94 17.63
CA SER A 78 -0.52 -3.04 16.86
C SER A 78 0.04 -4.40 17.29
N GLU A 79 1.33 -4.46 17.66
CA GLU A 79 1.98 -5.66 18.22
C GLU A 79 1.32 -6.09 19.54
N ASP A 80 1.01 -5.13 20.42
CA ASP A 80 0.34 -5.41 21.69
C ASP A 80 -1.08 -5.95 21.49
N LEU A 81 -1.81 -5.40 20.52
CA LEU A 81 -3.16 -5.85 20.19
C LEU A 81 -3.16 -7.23 19.52
N TYR A 82 -2.14 -7.52 18.71
CA TYR A 82 -1.91 -8.85 18.14
C TYR A 82 -1.64 -9.88 19.22
N ASP A 83 -0.74 -9.56 20.16
CA ASP A 83 -0.39 -10.42 21.27
C ASP A 83 -1.56 -10.63 22.24
N PHE A 84 -2.35 -9.58 22.45
CA PHE A 84 -3.57 -9.62 23.25
C PHE A 84 -4.61 -10.56 22.65
N GLY A 85 -4.85 -10.43 21.33
CA GLY A 85 -5.77 -11.24 20.53
C GLY A 85 -5.34 -12.69 20.33
N ARG A 86 -4.11 -13.06 20.71
CA ARG A 86 -3.53 -14.41 20.60
C ARG A 86 -3.49 -14.95 19.16
N GLY A 87 -3.10 -14.10 18.21
CA GLY A 87 -2.87 -14.52 16.83
C GLY A 87 -1.75 -15.56 16.70
N PRO A 88 -1.62 -16.24 15.55
CA PRO A 88 -0.54 -17.21 15.32
C PRO A 88 0.86 -16.62 15.61
N GLY A 89 1.62 -17.26 16.49
CA GLY A 89 2.97 -16.78 16.86
C GLY A 89 3.00 -15.62 17.85
N TYR A 90 1.90 -15.32 18.55
CA TYR A 90 1.86 -14.27 19.56
C TYR A 90 2.88 -14.46 20.69
N ALA A 91 3.40 -13.35 21.21
CA ALA A 91 4.21 -13.34 22.42
C ALA A 91 3.31 -13.28 23.66
N GLN A 92 3.72 -13.96 24.74
CA GLN A 92 2.99 -13.86 26.00
C GLN A 92 3.15 -12.46 26.60
N LEU A 93 2.03 -11.77 26.77
CA LEU A 93 1.98 -10.51 27.51
C LEU A 93 2.09 -10.77 29.02
N ASP A 94 2.90 -9.94 29.68
CA ASP A 94 2.88 -9.81 31.13
C ASP A 94 1.45 -9.53 31.63
N PRO A 95 1.00 -10.13 32.76
CA PRO A 95 -0.37 -9.98 33.26
C PRO A 95 -0.81 -8.53 33.49
N HIS A 96 0.08 -7.67 34.01
CA HIS A 96 -0.26 -6.26 34.25
C HIS A 96 -0.39 -5.50 32.91
N ARG A 97 0.46 -5.81 31.94
CA ARG A 97 0.34 -5.26 30.58
C ARG A 97 -0.96 -5.71 29.90
N ARG A 98 -1.32 -6.98 30.03
CA ARG A 98 -2.56 -7.54 29.49
C ARG A 98 -3.80 -6.84 30.08
N ALA A 99 -3.83 -6.65 31.40
CA ALA A 99 -4.94 -5.98 32.07
C ALA A 99 -5.15 -4.53 31.59
N ARG A 100 -4.06 -3.76 31.38
CA ARG A 100 -4.16 -2.40 30.82
C ARG A 100 -4.68 -2.38 29.38
N ILE A 101 -4.26 -3.33 28.55
CA ILE A 101 -4.75 -3.45 27.18
C ILE A 101 -6.24 -3.84 27.19
N GLU A 102 -6.65 -4.74 28.06
CA GLU A 102 -8.04 -5.14 28.24
C GLU A 102 -8.94 -3.96 28.62
N GLU A 103 -8.54 -3.17 29.62
CA GLU A 103 -9.23 -1.95 30.03
C GLU A 103 -9.37 -0.96 28.86
N HIS A 104 -8.29 -0.74 28.11
CA HIS A 104 -8.31 0.14 26.94
C HIS A 104 -9.24 -0.38 25.83
N VAL A 105 -9.16 -1.68 25.51
CA VAL A 105 -9.97 -2.32 24.47
C VAL A 105 -11.47 -2.26 24.81
N GLN A 106 -11.83 -2.36 26.10
CA GLN A 106 -13.22 -2.20 26.55
C GLN A 106 -13.74 -0.77 26.39
N ALA A 107 -12.85 0.23 26.44
CA ALA A 107 -13.21 1.64 26.38
C ALA A 107 -13.01 2.28 24.98
N CYS A 108 -12.31 1.61 24.06
CA CYS A 108 -11.98 2.10 22.72
C CYS A 108 -12.55 1.18 21.63
N ALA A 109 -13.65 1.61 20.99
CA ALA A 109 -14.35 0.83 19.96
C ALA A 109 -13.46 0.42 18.78
N ALA A 110 -12.52 1.28 18.35
CA ALA A 110 -11.59 0.97 17.27
C ALA A 110 -10.62 -0.18 17.64
N CYS A 111 -10.10 -0.18 18.87
CA CYS A 111 -9.26 -1.28 19.36
C CYS A 111 -10.06 -2.57 19.55
N GLN A 112 -11.32 -2.45 19.98
CA GLN A 112 -12.23 -3.59 20.09
C GLN A 112 -12.47 -4.25 18.73
N GLU A 113 -12.82 -3.48 17.70
CA GLU A 113 -13.03 -3.97 16.34
C GLU A 113 -11.77 -4.63 15.77
N LEU A 114 -10.60 -4.00 15.96
CA LEU A 114 -9.33 -4.58 15.51
C LEU A 114 -9.05 -5.92 16.20
N VAL A 115 -9.19 -6.02 17.53
CA VAL A 115 -8.97 -7.28 18.25
C VAL A 115 -9.94 -8.36 17.80
N THR A 116 -11.21 -8.02 17.55
CA THR A 116 -12.18 -8.99 17.01
C THR A 116 -11.74 -9.53 15.65
N THR A 117 -11.21 -8.67 14.78
CA THR A 117 -10.70 -9.07 13.46
C THR A 117 -9.45 -9.94 13.58
N LEU A 118 -8.54 -9.62 14.50
CA LEU A 118 -7.33 -10.40 14.75
C LEU A 118 -7.60 -11.77 15.37
N SER A 119 -8.71 -11.90 16.12
CA SER A 119 -9.14 -13.17 16.70
C SER A 119 -9.85 -14.09 15.70
N ALA A 120 -10.26 -13.56 14.53
CA ALA A 120 -10.86 -14.39 13.50
C ALA A 120 -9.77 -15.28 12.88
N PRO A 121 -10.02 -16.60 12.72
CA PRO A 121 -9.09 -17.46 12.00
C PRO A 121 -8.88 -16.90 10.59
N PRO A 122 -7.64 -16.86 10.09
CA PRO A 122 -7.39 -16.38 8.74
C PRO A 122 -8.25 -17.16 7.75
N PRO A 123 -8.77 -16.52 6.69
CA PRO A 123 -9.52 -17.24 5.67
C PRO A 123 -8.66 -18.39 5.15
N LEU A 124 -9.29 -19.54 4.90
CA LEU A 124 -8.60 -20.68 4.30
C LEU A 124 -7.85 -20.21 3.05
N PRO A 125 -6.61 -20.67 2.84
CA PRO A 125 -5.85 -20.30 1.65
C PRO A 125 -6.74 -20.54 0.43
N LEU A 126 -6.86 -19.51 -0.42
CA LEU A 126 -7.57 -19.64 -1.67
C LEU A 126 -6.91 -20.80 -2.42
N ASP A 127 -7.72 -21.77 -2.84
CA ASP A 127 -7.23 -22.87 -3.67
C ASP A 127 -6.90 -22.28 -5.04
N ILE A 128 -5.65 -21.80 -5.19
CA ILE A 128 -5.06 -21.39 -6.46
C ILE A 128 -4.52 -22.62 -7.20
N SER A 129 -5.09 -23.82 -6.96
CA SER A 129 -5.01 -24.89 -7.94
C SER A 129 -5.34 -24.24 -9.28
N PRO A 130 -4.46 -24.39 -10.28
CA PRO A 130 -4.73 -23.83 -11.59
C PRO A 130 -6.09 -24.35 -11.97
N LEU A 131 -7.08 -23.45 -11.97
CA LEU A 131 -8.37 -23.75 -12.56
C LEU A 131 -7.99 -24.35 -13.91
N ASP A 132 -8.41 -25.59 -14.14
CA ASP A 132 -8.39 -26.17 -15.47
C ASP A 132 -9.18 -25.18 -16.31
N MET A 133 -8.46 -24.22 -16.88
CA MET A 133 -8.98 -23.24 -17.80
C MET A 133 -9.24 -24.05 -19.04
N GLN A 134 -10.36 -24.79 -19.00
CA GLN A 134 -10.92 -25.43 -20.16
C GLN A 134 -10.94 -24.32 -21.20
N PRO A 135 -10.18 -24.47 -22.30
CA PRO A 135 -10.12 -23.46 -23.33
C PRO A 135 -11.56 -23.13 -23.70
N LEU A 136 -11.99 -21.89 -23.42
CA LEU A 136 -13.31 -21.41 -23.83
C LEU A 136 -13.48 -21.80 -25.30
N PRO A 137 -14.51 -22.58 -25.68
CA PRO A 137 -14.66 -23.07 -27.03
C PRO A 137 -14.61 -21.87 -27.96
N GLY A 138 -13.61 -21.91 -28.85
CA GLY A 138 -13.09 -20.76 -29.57
C GLY A 138 -14.18 -19.88 -30.15
N ARG A 139 -14.26 -18.64 -29.65
CA ARG A 139 -14.85 -17.55 -30.39
C ARG A 139 -13.93 -17.34 -31.60
N ARG A 140 -14.30 -17.93 -32.74
CA ARG A 140 -13.60 -17.76 -34.02
C ARG A 140 -13.46 -16.26 -34.29
N ALA A 141 -12.28 -15.71 -34.03
CA ALA A 141 -11.90 -14.42 -34.56
C ALA A 141 -11.73 -14.58 -36.08
N PRO A 142 -12.25 -13.66 -36.90
CA PRO A 142 -12.00 -13.68 -38.33
C PRO A 142 -10.48 -13.54 -38.57
N GLU A 143 -9.92 -14.47 -39.34
CA GLU A 143 -8.56 -14.42 -39.86
C GLU A 143 -8.31 -13.05 -40.50
N ARG A 144 -7.57 -12.20 -39.80
CA ARG A 144 -6.77 -11.16 -40.45
C ARG A 144 -5.34 -11.68 -40.47
N SER A 145 -4.97 -12.24 -41.62
CA SER A 145 -3.58 -12.41 -42.02
C SER A 145 -2.83 -11.10 -41.84
N ALA A 146 -1.96 -11.06 -40.85
CA ALA A 146 -0.84 -10.14 -40.80
C ALA A 146 0.34 -10.90 -40.18
N ALA A 147 1.38 -11.05 -40.98
CA ALA A 147 2.59 -11.79 -40.66
C ALA A 147 3.25 -11.25 -39.38
N THR A 148 3.43 -12.15 -38.40
CA THR A 148 4.27 -11.88 -37.23
C THR A 148 5.71 -12.31 -37.55
N PRO A 149 6.70 -11.42 -37.41
CA PRO A 149 8.10 -11.81 -37.52
C PRO A 149 8.52 -12.64 -36.30
N THR A 150 9.07 -13.83 -36.58
CA THR A 150 9.65 -14.75 -35.60
C THR A 150 10.87 -14.11 -34.92
N VAL A 151 10.71 -13.61 -33.69
CA VAL A 151 11.86 -13.23 -32.85
C VAL A 151 12.31 -14.47 -32.08
N HIS A 152 13.45 -15.01 -32.49
CA HIS A 152 14.09 -16.16 -31.87
C HIS A 152 14.94 -15.67 -30.69
N VAL A 153 14.46 -15.85 -29.45
CA VAL A 153 15.25 -15.61 -28.24
C VAL A 153 15.96 -16.90 -27.87
N GLN A 154 17.29 -16.90 -28.00
CA GLN A 154 18.17 -17.99 -27.57
C GLN A 154 18.47 -17.83 -26.07
N PRO A 155 18.16 -18.81 -25.21
CA PRO A 155 18.59 -18.77 -23.81
C PRO A 155 20.03 -19.26 -23.69
N THR A 156 20.95 -18.34 -23.37
CA THR A 156 22.34 -18.69 -23.07
C THR A 156 22.42 -19.42 -21.73
N ARG A 157 22.66 -20.74 -21.78
CA ARG A 157 23.14 -21.52 -20.63
C ARG A 157 24.53 -21.00 -20.25
N GLN A 158 24.69 -20.49 -19.03
CA GLN A 158 26.00 -20.45 -18.38
C GLN A 158 26.02 -21.44 -17.22
N ALA A 159 26.93 -22.40 -17.38
CA ALA A 159 27.24 -23.45 -16.43
C ALA A 159 28.09 -22.94 -15.27
N ALA A 160 27.85 -23.52 -14.10
CA ALA A 160 28.64 -23.40 -12.89
C ALA A 160 30.03 -24.05 -13.01
N HIS A 161 31.04 -23.51 -12.32
CA HIS A 161 32.20 -24.27 -11.84
C HIS A 161 32.85 -23.64 -10.59
N GLY A 162 32.90 -24.44 -9.52
CA GLY A 162 33.90 -24.46 -8.41
C GLY A 162 33.94 -23.26 -7.45
N GLY A 163 34.25 -23.36 -6.16
CA GLY A 163 34.69 -24.45 -5.29
C GLY A 163 35.15 -23.84 -3.94
N LEU A 164 34.84 -24.56 -2.86
CA LEU A 164 35.18 -24.50 -1.40
C LEU A 164 36.56 -23.89 -0.96
N PRO A 165 36.93 -23.85 0.34
CA PRO A 165 36.21 -23.53 1.60
C PRO A 165 37.00 -22.60 2.59
N GLY A 166 36.35 -22.14 3.66
CA GLY A 166 36.96 -21.98 4.99
C GLY A 166 37.41 -20.58 5.46
N HIS A 167 36.80 -20.08 6.54
CA HIS A 167 37.49 -19.86 7.83
C HIS A 167 36.50 -19.36 8.89
N LEU A 168 36.50 -20.06 10.03
CA LEU A 168 35.91 -19.63 11.31
C LEU A 168 36.69 -18.41 11.83
N SER A 169 35.97 -17.38 12.28
CA SER A 169 36.48 -16.40 13.25
C SER A 169 35.37 -16.03 14.23
N THR A 170 35.75 -16.11 15.50
CA THR A 170 34.96 -16.04 16.72
C THR A 170 35.02 -14.63 17.34
N ALA A 171 33.90 -14.19 17.96
CA ALA A 171 33.77 -13.21 19.07
C ALA A 171 34.20 -11.74 18.81
N LYS A 172 33.66 -10.66 19.42
CA LYS A 172 32.69 -10.37 20.51
C LYS A 172 32.21 -8.88 20.37
N PRO A 173 31.20 -8.41 21.13
CA PRO A 173 30.37 -7.24 20.82
C PRO A 173 30.77 -5.94 21.55
N ARG A 174 30.29 -4.79 21.05
CA ARG A 174 29.78 -3.63 21.83
C ARG A 174 29.40 -2.47 20.88
N GLY A 175 28.26 -1.83 21.13
CA GLY A 175 27.93 -0.52 20.58
C GLY A 175 26.55 -0.41 19.95
N SER A 176 25.52 -0.46 20.79
CA SER A 176 24.15 -0.08 20.46
C SER A 176 24.07 1.41 20.10
N VAL A 177 23.69 1.72 18.86
CA VAL A 177 23.09 3.01 18.49
C VAL A 177 21.74 2.71 17.86
N LEU A 178 20.68 2.96 18.63
CA LEU A 178 19.29 2.92 18.19
C LEU A 178 19.09 3.99 17.10
N ARG A 179 19.09 3.58 15.84
CA ARG A 179 18.38 4.27 14.75
C ARG A 179 17.49 3.22 14.10
N GLY A 180 16.20 3.29 14.41
CA GLY A 180 15.21 2.30 13.99
C GLY A 180 15.06 2.26 12.46
N PRO A 181 14.96 1.06 11.86
CA PRO A 181 14.55 0.90 10.48
C PRO A 181 13.03 0.63 10.47
N TRP A 182 12.24 1.69 10.57
CA TRP A 182 10.80 1.62 10.26
C TRP A 182 10.58 2.46 9.00
N LEU A 183 9.69 2.00 8.12
CA LEU A 183 9.44 2.43 6.74
C LEU A 183 10.36 1.83 5.67
N ARG A 184 10.20 0.53 5.42
CA ARG A 184 10.34 -0.05 4.07
C ARG A 184 9.33 -1.16 3.80
N PHE A 185 8.05 -0.93 4.07
CA PHE A 185 6.97 -1.80 3.59
C PHE A 185 5.70 -1.01 3.37
N ALA A 186 5.45 -0.59 2.12
CA ALA A 186 4.12 -0.39 1.56
C ALA A 186 4.24 -0.16 0.03
N ALA A 187 4.64 -1.20 -0.69
CA ALA A 187 4.37 -1.32 -2.11
C ALA A 187 3.60 -2.62 -2.32
N ALA A 188 2.54 -2.54 -3.12
CA ALA A 188 1.66 -3.60 -3.62
C ALA A 188 0.40 -3.93 -2.78
N ALA A 189 -0.73 -3.38 -3.23
CA ALA A 189 -2.13 -3.89 -3.24
C ALA A 189 -3.08 -2.67 -3.26
N SER A 190 -4.06 -2.46 -4.14
CA SER A 190 -4.69 -3.31 -5.15
C SER A 190 -5.44 -2.44 -6.18
N VAL A 191 -5.30 -2.84 -7.44
CA VAL A 191 -6.28 -2.60 -8.51
C VAL A 191 -7.51 -3.46 -8.20
N LEU A 192 -8.69 -2.85 -7.97
CA LEU A 192 -10.06 -3.39 -8.21
C LEU A 192 -11.16 -2.58 -7.44
N VAL A 193 -11.39 -1.30 -7.76
CA VAL A 193 -12.67 -0.62 -7.39
C VAL A 193 -13.19 0.33 -8.48
N VAL A 194 -12.77 0.17 -9.75
CA VAL A 194 -13.24 1.05 -10.85
C VAL A 194 -14.54 0.55 -11.49
N GLY A 195 -14.96 -0.70 -11.25
CA GLY A 195 -16.15 -1.28 -11.89
C GLY A 195 -17.51 -1.01 -11.22
N GLY A 196 -17.54 -0.67 -9.92
CA GLY A 196 -18.79 -0.59 -9.14
C GLY A 196 -19.49 0.77 -9.13
N VAL A 197 -18.75 1.86 -9.33
CA VAL A 197 -19.28 3.22 -9.12
C VAL A 197 -20.08 3.73 -10.33
N ILE A 198 -19.83 3.22 -11.55
CA ILE A 198 -20.51 3.71 -12.75
C ILE A 198 -21.98 3.26 -12.83
N VAL A 199 -22.39 2.21 -12.12
CA VAL A 199 -23.79 1.73 -12.13
C VAL A 199 -24.66 2.47 -11.11
N PHE A 200 -24.07 3.11 -10.09
CA PHE A 200 -24.84 3.71 -8.99
C PHE A 200 -25.30 5.15 -9.26
N GLU A 201 -24.65 5.91 -10.16
CA GLU A 201 -25.13 7.26 -10.52
C GLU A 201 -26.27 7.27 -11.55
N ALA A 202 -26.48 6.18 -12.31
CA ALA A 202 -27.49 6.16 -13.37
C ALA A 202 -28.94 6.07 -12.84
N THR A 203 -29.16 5.81 -11.55
CA THR A 203 -30.51 5.62 -10.99
C THR A 203 -31.03 6.80 -10.16
N ARG A 204 -30.21 7.82 -9.88
CA ARG A 204 -30.61 8.94 -9.02
C ARG A 204 -31.26 10.12 -9.74
N SER A 205 -31.23 10.15 -11.07
CA SER A 205 -31.72 11.30 -11.88
C SER A 205 -33.22 11.27 -12.19
N LYS A 206 -34.03 10.47 -11.50
CA LYS A 206 -35.48 10.40 -11.76
C LYS A 206 -36.31 10.61 -10.49
N ALA A 207 -36.14 11.77 -9.86
CA ALA A 207 -37.14 12.28 -8.93
C ALA A 207 -38.25 12.98 -9.76
N PRO A 208 -39.51 12.53 -9.67
CA PRO A 208 -40.63 13.21 -10.32
C PRO A 208 -40.92 14.54 -9.61
N LEU A 209 -40.95 15.63 -10.38
CA LEU A 209 -41.52 16.91 -9.96
C LEU A 209 -42.98 16.69 -9.54
N GLY A 210 -43.25 16.86 -8.24
CA GLY A 210 -44.62 16.94 -7.74
C GLY A 210 -45.30 18.24 -8.18
N PRO A 211 -46.62 18.24 -8.36
CA PRO A 211 -47.37 19.40 -8.82
C PRO A 211 -47.37 20.53 -7.78
N THR A 212 -47.12 21.75 -8.25
CA THR A 212 -47.27 22.99 -7.49
C THR A 212 -48.73 23.21 -7.10
N PRO A 213 -49.03 23.60 -5.85
CA PRO A 213 -50.37 24.01 -5.47
C PRO A 213 -50.69 25.38 -6.08
N ASP A 214 -51.79 25.45 -6.82
CA ASP A 214 -52.37 26.71 -7.31
C ASP A 214 -53.00 27.53 -6.16
N PRO A 215 -53.05 28.86 -6.30
CA PRO A 215 -53.45 29.80 -5.25
C PRO A 215 -54.95 29.84 -4.93
#